data_AF-A0A9E3SEA0-F1
#
_entry.id   AF-A0A9E3SEA0-F1
#
_cell.length_a   1.000
_cell.length_b   1.000
_cell.length_c   1.000
_cell.angle_alpha   90.00
_cell.angle_beta   90.00
_cell.angle_gamma   90.00
#
_symmetry.space_group_name_H-M   'P 1'
#
loop_
_entity.id
_entity.type
_entity.pdbx_description
1 polymer ?
#
loop_
_entity_poly.entity_id
_entity_poly.type
_entity_poly.pdbx_seq_one_letter_code
_entity_poly.pdbx_strand_id
1 'polypeptide(L)'
;MKKNIFLLIFTLVNALSFAQSSDTASNYYMNTADNLLLKDSKLLIGGYGEIHYNQPLNSDLRMNGALDVHRMVMLLGYNFNEKIQFISELEFEHVKEVYVEQAFLQNKLNNSVSFRGGLILVPMGIVNEYHEPTAFNGVERPLIDNYIAPTTWREIGFGVTGNFLPASLKYQAYV
;
A
#
# COMPACT_ATOMS: atom_id res chain seq x y z
N MET A 1 15.97 41.07 -25.12
CA MET A 1 14.85 40.46 -24.36
C MET A 1 14.92 38.93 -24.31
N LYS A 2 14.99 38.20 -25.43
CA LYS A 2 15.01 36.72 -25.43
C LYS A 2 16.19 36.08 -24.65
N LYS A 3 17.38 36.67 -24.71
CA LYS A 3 18.59 36.17 -24.02
C LYS A 3 18.49 36.27 -22.49
N ASN A 4 17.82 37.31 -21.98
CA ASN A 4 17.64 37.52 -20.55
C ASN A 4 16.56 36.58 -19.97
N ILE A 5 15.53 36.26 -20.77
CA ILE A 5 14.51 35.27 -20.41
C ILE A 5 15.13 33.87 -20.31
N PHE A 6 15.99 33.51 -21.27
CA PHE A 6 16.69 32.21 -21.22
C PHE A 6 17.61 32.09 -20.00
N LEU A 7 18.34 33.17 -19.68
CA LEU A 7 19.20 33.21 -18.49
C LEU A 7 18.38 33.05 -17.19
N LEU A 8 17.22 33.71 -17.12
CA LEU A 8 16.31 33.63 -15.96
C LEU A 8 15.72 32.22 -15.80
N ILE A 9 15.30 31.58 -16.89
CA ILE A 9 14.80 30.19 -16.86
C ILE A 9 15.92 29.25 -16.42
N PHE A 10 17.13 29.43 -16.96
CA PHE A 10 18.27 28.59 -16.61
C PHE A 10 18.66 28.75 -15.13
N THR A 11 18.65 29.96 -14.58
CA THR A 11 18.91 30.18 -13.15
C THR A 11 17.80 29.64 -12.27
N LEU A 12 16.53 29.75 -12.67
CA LEU A 12 15.39 29.16 -11.96
C LEU A 12 15.47 27.63 -11.91
N VAL A 13 15.79 26.98 -13.03
CA VAL A 13 15.93 25.52 -13.10
C VAL A 13 17.09 25.04 -12.21
N ASN A 14 18.24 25.72 -12.24
CA ASN A 14 19.36 25.36 -11.37
C ASN A 14 19.01 25.58 -9.88
N ALA A 15 18.36 26.69 -9.53
CA ALA A 15 17.94 26.96 -8.15
C ALA A 15 16.96 25.90 -7.62
N LEU A 16 16.04 25.41 -8.47
CA LEU A 16 15.13 24.32 -8.11
C LEU A 16 15.85 22.98 -7.90
N SER A 17 16.85 22.67 -8.73
CA SER A 17 17.64 21.43 -8.60
C SER A 17 18.51 21.39 -7.33
N PHE A 18 19.00 22.53 -6.86
CA PHE A 18 19.81 22.63 -5.63
C PHE A 18 19.00 22.89 -4.35
N ALA A 19 17.70 23.19 -4.47
CA ALA A 19 16.80 23.39 -3.32
C ALA A 19 16.19 22.08 -2.80
N GLN A 20 16.31 20.96 -3.52
CA GLN A 20 15.84 19.66 -3.07
C GLN A 20 16.80 19.09 -2.01
N SER A 21 16.35 19.04 -0.75
CA SER A 21 17.00 18.25 0.28
C SER A 21 16.93 16.77 -0.07
N SER A 22 17.98 16.00 0.27
CA SER A 22 17.98 14.54 0.15
C SER A 22 16.78 13.98 0.91
N ASP A 23 15.76 13.54 0.18
CA ASP A 23 14.56 13.03 0.83
C ASP A 23 14.85 11.65 1.42
N THR A 24 14.31 11.40 2.60
CA THR A 24 14.51 10.16 3.34
C THR A 24 13.28 9.29 3.19
N ALA A 25 13.45 7.96 3.20
CA ALA A 25 12.35 7.01 3.05
C ALA A 25 11.31 7.01 4.20
N SER A 26 11.33 7.99 5.09
CA SER A 26 10.48 8.07 6.28
C SER A 26 9.06 8.60 6.00
N ASN A 27 8.79 9.21 4.84
CA ASN A 27 7.51 9.88 4.55
C ASN A 27 6.59 9.11 3.59
N TYR A 28 6.84 7.81 3.36
CA TYR A 28 5.96 7.01 2.51
C TYR A 28 4.79 6.43 3.29
N TYR A 29 3.60 6.45 2.68
CA TYR A 29 2.52 5.59 3.11
C TYR A 29 2.94 4.14 2.91
N MET A 30 2.94 3.37 3.99
CA MET A 30 3.34 1.96 4.01
C MET A 30 2.14 1.13 4.41
N ASN A 31 1.79 0.16 3.57
CA ASN A 31 0.82 -0.85 3.95
C ASN A 31 1.48 -1.86 4.90
N THR A 32 0.70 -2.81 5.38
CA THR A 32 1.15 -3.74 6.41
C THR A 32 2.23 -4.67 5.86
N ALA A 33 2.11 -5.13 4.61
CA ALA A 33 3.15 -5.90 3.93
C ALA A 33 4.48 -5.13 3.80
N ASP A 34 4.45 -3.86 3.40
CA ASP A 34 5.63 -2.99 3.30
C ASP A 34 6.29 -2.78 4.68
N ASN A 35 5.49 -2.62 5.74
CA ASN A 35 5.98 -2.54 7.11
C ASN A 35 6.69 -3.82 7.57
N LEU A 36 6.21 -5.00 7.16
CA LEU A 36 6.88 -6.27 7.45
C LEU A 36 8.21 -6.37 6.70
N LEU A 37 8.26 -5.97 5.42
CA LEU A 37 9.47 -6.03 4.60
C LEU A 37 10.65 -5.23 5.18
N LEU A 38 10.38 -4.15 5.92
CA LEU A 38 11.40 -3.33 6.56
C LEU A 38 11.98 -3.92 7.86
N LYS A 39 11.34 -4.94 8.45
CA LYS A 39 11.76 -5.47 9.76
C LYS A 39 12.88 -6.50 9.62
N ASP A 40 13.91 -6.35 10.46
CA ASP A 40 15.10 -7.21 10.49
C ASP A 40 14.94 -8.45 11.38
N SER A 41 13.77 -9.10 11.34
CA SER A 41 13.54 -10.36 12.07
C SER A 41 13.36 -11.51 11.09
N LYS A 42 13.88 -12.69 11.43
CA LYS A 42 13.80 -13.88 10.58
C LYS A 42 12.36 -14.34 10.35
N LEU A 43 11.55 -14.33 11.41
CA LEU A 43 10.13 -14.62 11.37
C LEU A 43 9.37 -13.36 11.79
N LEU A 44 8.38 -13.00 10.99
CA LEU A 44 7.54 -11.84 11.18
C LEU A 44 6.10 -12.33 11.25
N ILE A 45 5.42 -12.00 12.34
CA ILE A 45 3.99 -12.27 12.50
C ILE A 45 3.35 -10.94 12.86
N GLY A 46 2.26 -10.63 12.17
CA GLY A 46 1.45 -9.47 12.40
C GLY A 46 -0.02 -9.80 12.19
N GLY A 47 -0.87 -8.82 12.45
CA GLY A 47 -2.30 -8.98 12.26
C GLY A 47 -3.04 -7.78 12.82
N TYR A 48 -4.28 -7.64 12.37
CA TYR A 48 -5.23 -6.68 12.90
C TYR A 48 -6.64 -7.26 12.74
N GLY A 49 -7.62 -6.63 13.39
CA GLY A 49 -9.01 -7.04 13.27
C GLY A 49 -9.94 -5.87 13.48
N GLU A 50 -11.13 -5.98 12.91
CA GLU A 50 -12.12 -4.92 12.84
C GLU A 50 -13.49 -5.44 13.25
N ILE A 51 -14.19 -4.60 14.02
CA ILE A 51 -15.60 -4.80 14.38
C ILE A 51 -16.33 -3.52 14.04
N HIS A 52 -17.28 -3.60 13.13
CA HIS A 52 -18.06 -2.45 12.67
C HIS A 52 -19.43 -2.45 13.34
N TYR A 53 -19.92 -1.25 13.66
CA TYR A 53 -21.31 -1.04 14.04
C TYR A 53 -21.91 0.03 13.14
N ASN A 54 -22.90 -0.36 12.34
CA ASN A 54 -23.54 0.50 11.35
C ASN A 54 -25.04 0.64 11.69
N GLN A 55 -25.50 1.88 11.92
CA GLN A 55 -26.89 2.18 12.25
C GLN A 55 -27.47 3.20 11.25
N PRO A 56 -28.35 2.76 10.33
CA PRO A 56 -29.01 3.68 9.40
C PRO A 56 -29.87 4.70 10.14
N LEU A 57 -29.69 5.98 9.80
CA LEU A 57 -30.47 7.09 10.37
C LEU A 57 -31.46 7.61 9.32
N ASN A 58 -32.75 7.55 9.66
CA ASN A 58 -33.85 8.11 8.86
C ASN A 58 -34.83 8.85 9.79
N SER A 59 -35.44 9.92 9.30
CA SER A 59 -36.37 10.75 10.07
C SER A 59 -37.67 10.04 10.44
N ASP A 60 -38.13 9.14 9.56
CA ASP A 60 -39.48 8.57 9.62
C ASP A 60 -39.46 7.11 10.08
N LEU A 61 -38.33 6.42 9.89
CA LEU A 61 -38.17 5.01 10.21
C LEU A 61 -36.95 4.77 11.10
N ARG A 62 -37.16 4.11 12.23
CA ARG A 62 -36.05 3.57 13.04
C ARG A 62 -35.68 2.19 12.52
N MET A 63 -34.43 2.05 12.09
CA MET A 63 -33.86 0.78 11.69
C MET A 63 -32.99 0.22 12.82
N ASN A 64 -32.79 -1.10 12.84
CA ASN A 64 -31.87 -1.73 13.77
C ASN A 64 -30.44 -1.60 13.28
N GLY A 65 -29.51 -1.44 14.22
CA GLY A 65 -28.08 -1.39 13.91
C GLY A 65 -27.55 -2.79 13.65
N ALA A 66 -26.56 -2.88 12.77
CA ALA A 66 -25.82 -4.09 12.49
C ALA A 66 -24.46 -4.02 13.18
N LEU A 67 -24.11 -5.06 13.94
CA LEU A 67 -22.77 -5.27 14.49
C LEU A 67 -22.14 -6.43 13.74
N ASP A 68 -20.94 -6.22 13.22
CA ASP A 68 -20.28 -7.12 12.30
C ASP A 68 -18.79 -7.26 12.66
N VAL A 69 -18.29 -8.49 12.72
CA VAL A 69 -16.85 -8.73 12.76
C VAL A 69 -16.38 -8.67 11.33
N HIS A 70 -16.06 -7.45 10.91
CA HIS A 70 -15.86 -7.11 9.51
C HIS A 70 -14.72 -7.92 8.91
N ARG A 71 -13.55 -7.90 9.55
CA ARG A 71 -12.41 -8.72 9.14
C ARG A 71 -11.42 -9.00 10.26
N MET A 72 -10.71 -10.12 10.09
CA MET A 72 -9.52 -10.48 10.85
C MET A 72 -8.41 -10.80 9.87
N VAL A 73 -7.31 -10.04 9.93
CA VAL A 73 -6.16 -10.17 9.03
C VAL A 73 -4.96 -10.72 9.79
N MET A 74 -4.32 -11.72 9.22
CA MET A 74 -3.11 -12.34 9.74
C MET A 74 -1.99 -12.20 8.71
N LEU A 75 -0.87 -11.62 9.13
CA LEU A 75 0.31 -11.48 8.29
C LEU A 75 1.42 -12.41 8.77
N LEU A 76 2.03 -13.07 7.80
CA LEU A 76 3.20 -13.91 8.01
C LEU A 76 4.29 -13.49 7.03
N GLY A 77 5.47 -13.20 7.57
CA GLY A 77 6.67 -12.91 6.81
C GLY A 77 7.85 -13.78 7.25
N TYR A 78 8.71 -14.12 6.30
CA TYR A 78 9.93 -14.90 6.57
C TYR A 78 11.10 -14.39 5.76
N ASN A 79 12.18 -14.00 6.45
CA ASN A 79 13.42 -13.58 5.82
C ASN A 79 14.33 -14.82 5.66
N PHE A 80 14.44 -15.36 4.45
CA PHE A 80 15.33 -16.49 4.17
C PHE A 80 16.80 -16.08 4.26
N ASN A 81 17.10 -14.86 3.82
CA ASN A 81 18.40 -14.19 3.91
C ASN A 81 18.22 -12.67 3.73
N GLU A 82 19.32 -11.93 3.64
CA GLU A 82 19.33 -10.46 3.50
C GLU A 82 18.65 -9.93 2.22
N LYS A 83 18.41 -10.79 1.22
CA LYS A 83 17.82 -10.40 -0.07
C LYS A 83 16.44 -11.00 -0.31
N ILE A 84 16.18 -12.21 0.16
CA ILE A 84 14.96 -12.96 -0.17
C ILE A 84 14.03 -13.03 1.04
N GLN A 85 12.83 -12.52 0.85
CA GLN A 85 11.78 -12.47 1.85
C GLN A 85 10.48 -13.05 1.28
N PHE A 86 9.73 -13.77 2.09
CA PHE A 86 8.35 -14.17 1.80
C PHE A 86 7.40 -13.33 2.64
N ILE A 87 6.29 -12.90 2.04
CA ILE A 87 5.19 -12.21 2.72
C ILE A 87 3.88 -12.88 2.31
N SER A 88 2.99 -13.07 3.27
CA SER A 88 1.62 -13.50 3.04
C SER A 88 0.66 -12.79 3.97
N GLU A 89 -0.55 -12.58 3.47
CA GLU A 89 -1.66 -11.95 4.15
C GLU A 89 -2.91 -12.81 3.96
N LEU A 90 -3.46 -13.26 5.07
CA LEU A 90 -4.68 -14.04 5.14
C LEU A 90 -5.76 -13.19 5.78
N GLU A 91 -6.88 -13.01 5.08
CA GLU A 91 -8.03 -12.27 5.55
C GLU A 91 -9.19 -13.23 5.84
N PHE A 92 -9.87 -13.02 6.96
CA PHE A 92 -11.12 -13.67 7.29
C PHE A 92 -12.21 -12.61 7.41
N GLU A 93 -13.14 -12.58 6.46
CA GLU A 93 -14.14 -11.53 6.32
C GLU A 93 -15.52 -12.02 6.78
N HIS A 94 -16.24 -11.17 7.52
CA HIS A 94 -17.61 -11.39 8.01
C HIS A 94 -17.83 -12.72 8.75
N VAL A 95 -16.76 -13.30 9.30
CA VAL A 95 -16.75 -14.61 9.96
C VAL A 95 -17.13 -15.79 9.03
N LYS A 96 -17.11 -15.61 7.71
CA LYS A 96 -17.61 -16.61 6.75
C LYS A 96 -16.66 -16.90 5.60
N GLU A 97 -15.82 -15.94 5.21
CA GLU A 97 -15.02 -16.01 4.01
C GLU A 97 -13.53 -15.93 4.35
N VAL A 98 -12.71 -16.76 3.70
CA VAL A 98 -11.26 -16.77 3.87
C VAL A 98 -10.64 -16.40 2.54
N TYR A 99 -9.77 -15.39 2.54
CA TYR A 99 -9.03 -14.96 1.37
C TYR A 99 -7.53 -14.94 1.65
N VAL A 100 -6.76 -15.37 0.65
CA VAL A 100 -5.34 -15.05 0.59
C VAL A 100 -5.26 -13.75 -0.21
N GLU A 101 -5.08 -12.63 0.46
CA GLU A 101 -5.02 -11.32 -0.19
C GLU A 101 -3.70 -11.15 -0.93
N GLN A 102 -2.61 -11.55 -0.28
CA GLN A 102 -1.27 -11.53 -0.87
C GLN A 102 -0.46 -12.75 -0.43
N ALA A 103 0.39 -13.25 -1.32
CA ALA A 103 1.36 -14.29 -1.00
C ALA A 103 2.48 -14.24 -2.04
N PHE A 104 3.59 -13.60 -1.72
CA PHE A 104 4.67 -13.36 -2.67
C PHE A 104 6.06 -13.53 -2.07
N LEU A 105 7.01 -13.81 -2.97
CA LEU A 105 8.44 -13.71 -2.70
C LEU A 105 8.95 -12.37 -3.23
N GLN A 106 9.80 -11.73 -2.45
CA GLN A 106 10.52 -10.53 -2.84
C GLN A 106 12.03 -10.77 -2.76
N ASN A 107 12.74 -10.45 -3.83
CA ASN A 107 14.20 -10.45 -3.91
C ASN A 107 14.72 -9.02 -4.07
N LYS A 108 15.41 -8.51 -3.07
CA LYS A 108 16.08 -7.20 -3.10
C LYS A 108 17.34 -7.29 -3.96
N LEU A 109 17.29 -6.71 -5.15
CA LEU A 109 18.43 -6.67 -6.08
C LEU A 109 19.43 -5.59 -5.65
N ASN A 110 18.93 -4.41 -5.27
CA ASN A 110 19.69 -3.30 -4.71
C ASN A 110 18.80 -2.43 -3.81
N ASN A 111 19.28 -1.28 -3.34
CA ASN A 111 18.51 -0.40 -2.47
C ASN A 111 17.34 0.32 -3.15
N SER A 112 17.30 0.35 -4.48
CA SER A 112 16.29 1.05 -5.27
C SER A 112 15.39 0.12 -6.09
N VAL A 113 15.71 -1.17 -6.18
CA VAL A 113 15.04 -2.16 -7.04
C VAL A 113 14.89 -3.49 -6.30
N SER A 114 13.66 -3.98 -6.26
CA SER A 114 13.30 -5.32 -5.81
C SER A 114 12.49 -6.03 -6.89
N PHE A 115 12.77 -7.32 -7.09
CA PHE A 115 11.92 -8.20 -7.87
C PHE A 115 10.89 -8.83 -6.94
N ARG A 116 9.63 -8.91 -7.39
CA ARG A 116 8.51 -9.48 -6.61
C ARG A 116 7.74 -10.46 -7.49
N GLY A 117 7.32 -11.59 -6.95
CA GLY A 117 6.48 -12.55 -7.67
C GLY A 117 5.65 -13.43 -6.76
N GLY A 118 4.44 -13.76 -7.20
CA GLY A 118 3.43 -14.52 -6.45
C GLY A 118 2.05 -13.91 -6.62
N LEU A 119 1.18 -14.11 -5.63
CA LEU A 119 -0.11 -13.43 -5.56
C LEU A 119 0.11 -12.01 -5.00
N ILE A 120 -0.15 -11.00 -5.82
CA ILE A 120 0.15 -9.60 -5.55
C ILE A 120 -1.09 -8.73 -5.77
N LEU A 121 -1.17 -7.59 -5.07
CA LEU A 121 -2.19 -6.58 -5.33
C LEU A 121 -1.81 -5.81 -6.60
N VAL A 122 -2.75 -5.67 -7.51
CA VAL A 122 -2.57 -4.86 -8.72
C VAL A 122 -2.48 -3.39 -8.30
N PRO A 123 -1.48 -2.61 -8.75
CA PRO A 123 -1.30 -1.24 -8.31
C PRO A 123 -2.28 -0.27 -8.98
N MET A 124 -3.58 -0.48 -8.75
CA MET A 124 -4.68 0.23 -9.37
C MET A 124 -5.46 1.00 -8.30
N GLY A 125 -5.17 2.30 -8.17
CA GLY A 125 -5.77 3.14 -7.13
C GLY A 125 -5.10 2.95 -5.77
N ILE A 126 -5.18 3.98 -4.92
CA ILE A 126 -4.52 4.00 -3.61
C ILE A 126 -5.14 2.94 -2.70
N VAL A 127 -6.47 2.85 -2.65
CA VAL A 127 -7.16 1.95 -1.72
C VAL A 127 -6.93 0.48 -2.06
N ASN A 128 -6.64 0.11 -3.31
CA ASN A 128 -6.34 -1.29 -3.62
C ASN A 128 -5.08 -1.78 -2.90
N GLU A 129 -4.03 -0.95 -2.84
CA GLU A 129 -2.77 -1.27 -2.16
C GLU A 129 -2.77 -0.95 -0.67
N TYR A 130 -3.60 0.03 -0.27
CA TYR A 130 -3.69 0.56 1.08
C TYR A 130 -5.16 0.51 1.55
N HIS A 131 -5.65 -0.71 1.78
CA HIS A 131 -7.05 -0.99 2.15
C HIS A 131 -7.25 -1.14 3.66
N GLU A 132 -6.22 -0.91 4.47
CA GLU A 132 -6.31 -0.91 5.92
C GLU A 132 -7.15 0.27 6.43
N PRO A 133 -7.84 0.15 7.57
CA PRO A 133 -8.73 1.22 8.08
C PRO A 133 -8.04 2.54 8.37
N THR A 134 -6.75 2.48 8.68
CA THR A 134 -5.93 3.67 8.97
C THR A 134 -5.61 4.46 7.71
N ALA A 135 -5.92 3.95 6.51
CA ALA A 135 -5.66 4.61 5.24
C ALA A 135 -6.76 5.59 4.81
N PHE A 136 -7.94 5.56 5.44
CA PHE A 136 -9.06 6.44 5.11
C PHE A 136 -9.74 7.00 6.37
N ASN A 137 -10.53 8.07 6.20
CA ASN A 137 -11.08 8.83 7.33
C ASN A 137 -12.41 8.26 7.89
N GLY A 138 -13.06 7.35 7.17
CA GLY A 138 -14.34 6.74 7.54
C GLY A 138 -14.17 5.36 8.20
N VAL A 139 -15.29 4.80 8.67
CA VAL A 139 -15.34 3.37 9.08
C VAL A 139 -15.27 2.47 7.84
N GLU A 140 -15.99 2.87 6.79
CA GLU A 140 -16.01 2.18 5.50
C GLU A 140 -15.13 2.92 4.48
N ARG A 141 -14.68 2.18 3.46
CA ARG A 141 -13.93 2.74 2.33
C ARG A 141 -14.71 3.88 1.64
N PRO A 142 -14.03 4.84 0.99
CA PRO A 142 -14.72 5.90 0.25
C PRO A 142 -15.66 5.35 -0.84
N LEU A 143 -16.73 6.09 -1.15
CA LEU A 143 -17.73 5.65 -2.14
C LEU A 143 -17.12 5.38 -3.53
N ILE A 144 -16.10 6.14 -3.92
CA ILE A 144 -15.42 5.92 -5.21
C ILE A 144 -14.78 4.54 -5.28
N ASP A 145 -14.16 4.09 -4.20
CA ASP A 145 -13.47 2.80 -4.11
C ASP A 145 -14.45 1.64 -3.90
N ASN A 146 -15.63 1.90 -3.35
CA ASN A 146 -16.68 0.88 -3.23
C ASN A 146 -17.42 0.60 -4.55
N TYR A 147 -17.54 1.59 -5.43
CA TYR A 147 -18.45 1.50 -6.58
C TYR A 147 -17.79 1.69 -7.96
N ILE A 148 -16.60 2.29 -8.02
CA ILE A 148 -15.99 2.70 -9.30
C ILE A 148 -14.57 2.16 -9.44
N ALA A 149 -13.70 2.42 -8.47
CA ALA A 149 -12.33 1.93 -8.51
C ALA A 149 -12.27 0.47 -8.04
N PRO A 150 -11.47 -0.41 -8.69
CA PRO A 150 -11.23 -1.74 -8.17
C PRO A 150 -10.53 -1.67 -6.81
N THR A 151 -11.06 -2.37 -5.82
CA THR A 151 -10.37 -2.65 -4.56
C THR A 151 -10.21 -4.15 -4.36
N THR A 152 -9.27 -4.56 -3.51
CA THR A 152 -8.90 -5.97 -3.25
C THR A 152 -8.61 -6.79 -4.52
N TRP A 153 -8.26 -6.12 -5.63
CA TRP A 153 -7.84 -6.76 -6.87
C TRP A 153 -6.43 -7.31 -6.73
N ARG A 154 -6.35 -8.64 -6.79
CA ARG A 154 -5.12 -9.43 -6.74
C ARG A 154 -4.99 -10.34 -7.95
N GLU A 155 -3.76 -10.53 -8.40
CA GLU A 155 -3.43 -11.42 -9.51
C GLU A 155 -2.14 -12.19 -9.22
N ILE A 156 -2.01 -13.37 -9.82
CA ILE A 156 -0.73 -14.07 -9.86
C ILE A 156 0.12 -13.40 -10.92
N GLY A 157 1.26 -12.86 -10.52
CA GLY A 157 2.14 -12.18 -11.43
C GLY A 157 3.55 -12.02 -10.88
N PHE A 158 4.37 -11.33 -11.64
CA PHE A 158 5.71 -10.95 -11.22
C PHE A 158 6.09 -9.60 -11.77
N GLY A 159 7.10 -8.97 -11.17
CA GLY A 159 7.50 -7.64 -11.59
C GLY A 159 8.57 -7.02 -10.72
N VAL A 160 8.71 -5.71 -10.89
CA VAL A 160 9.71 -4.92 -10.19
C VAL A 160 9.03 -3.81 -9.42
N THR A 161 9.54 -3.52 -8.23
CA THR A 161 9.11 -2.43 -7.38
C THR A 161 10.33 -1.76 -6.76
N GLY A 162 10.23 -0.47 -6.47
CA GLY A 162 11.37 0.27 -5.97
C GLY A 162 11.10 1.73 -5.68
N ASN A 163 12.12 2.38 -5.14
CA ASN A 163 12.09 3.80 -4.80
C ASN A 163 13.24 4.53 -5.48
N PHE A 164 12.91 5.62 -6.16
CA PHE A 164 13.88 6.58 -6.68
C PHE A 164 14.05 7.73 -5.68
N LEU A 165 14.94 7.50 -4.71
CA LEU A 165 15.13 8.35 -3.53
C LEU A 165 15.51 9.82 -3.81
N PRO A 166 16.25 10.17 -4.88
CA PRO A 166 16.49 11.57 -5.19
C PRO A 166 15.22 12.37 -5.56
N ALA A 167 14.13 11.70 -5.95
CA ALA A 167 12.88 12.35 -6.37
C ALA A 167 11.64 11.87 -5.62
N SER A 168 11.82 11.13 -4.52
CA SER A 168 10.75 10.53 -3.71
C SER A 168 9.67 9.78 -4.48
N LEU A 169 10.08 9.08 -5.53
CA LEU A 169 9.17 8.39 -6.44
C LEU A 169 9.17 6.88 -6.14
N LYS A 170 8.05 6.34 -5.67
CA LYS A 170 7.78 4.89 -5.67
C LYS A 170 7.32 4.48 -7.06
N TYR A 171 7.86 3.38 -7.58
CA TYR A 171 7.42 2.82 -8.86
C TYR A 171 7.22 1.31 -8.73
N GLN A 172 6.30 0.79 -9.53
CA GLN A 172 6.04 -0.64 -9.64
C GLN A 172 5.46 -0.98 -11.00
N ALA A 173 5.86 -2.13 -11.52
CA ALA A 173 5.40 -2.66 -12.79
C ALA A 173 5.34 -4.18 -12.70
N TYR A 174 4.17 -4.74 -13.02
CA TYR A 174 3.88 -6.17 -12.94
C TYR A 174 3.35 -6.69 -14.28
N VAL A 175 3.57 -7.98 -14.53
CA VAL A 175 3.10 -8.76 -15.68
C VAL A 175 2.48 -10.06 -15.17
#